data_AF-A0A1R0GMD8-F1
#
_entry.id   AF-A0A1R0GMD8-F1
#
_cell.length_a   1.000
_cell.length_b   1.000
_cell.length_c   1.000
_cell.angle_alpha   90.00
_cell.angle_beta   90.00
_cell.angle_gamma   90.00
#
_symmetry.space_group_name_H-M   'P 1'
#
loop_
_entity.id
_entity.type
_entity.pdbx_description
1 polymer ?
#
loop_
_entity_poly.entity_id
_entity_poly.type
_entity_poly.pdbx_seq_one_letter_code
_entity_poly.pdbx_strand_id
1 'polypeptide(L)'
;MSALSSRDKVENLLLDISESLLEIGVTVYDYQPESEILLHERVDKLFKKFSSLNSLSKDLSLPIPIDVLNCVEENISPDLYNKDFFERLAAENQFSNGKCRAVSALSSAIRKQLDLPSSPPP
;
A
#
# COMPACT_ATOMS: atom_id res chain seq x y z
N MET A 1 -1.17 16.26 10.31
CA MET A 1 -1.01 17.17 9.15
C MET A 1 0.43 17.28 8.64
N SER A 2 1.46 16.82 9.39
CA SER A 2 2.87 16.79 8.97
C SER A 2 3.23 15.65 8.00
N ALA A 3 2.58 14.48 8.12
CA ALA A 3 2.94 13.30 7.32
C ALA A 3 2.59 13.39 5.82
N LEU A 4 1.53 14.14 5.45
CA LEU A 4 1.21 14.36 4.03
C LEU A 4 2.29 15.22 3.36
N SER A 5 2.72 16.31 4.00
CA SER A 5 3.77 17.18 3.43
C SER A 5 5.10 16.44 3.19
N SER A 6 5.46 15.48 4.03
CA SER A 6 6.67 14.67 3.81
C SER A 6 6.53 13.72 2.62
N ARG A 7 5.35 13.14 2.41
CA ARG A 7 5.07 12.30 1.23
C ARG A 7 5.10 13.12 -0.06
N ASP A 8 4.45 14.27 -0.06
CA ASP A 8 4.42 15.16 -1.22
C ASP A 8 5.84 15.59 -1.62
N LYS A 9 6.73 15.82 -0.64
CA LYS A 9 8.14 16.13 -0.90
C LYS A 9 8.90 14.95 -1.53
N VAL A 10 8.66 13.72 -1.06
CA VAL A 10 9.26 12.51 -1.64
C VAL A 10 8.76 12.31 -3.07
N GLU A 11 7.47 12.48 -3.31
CA GLU A 11 6.85 12.33 -4.63
C GLU A 11 7.42 13.34 -5.63
N ASN A 12 7.44 14.62 -5.27
CA ASN A 12 8.03 15.66 -6.12
C ASN A 12 9.52 15.38 -6.41
N LEU A 13 10.29 14.94 -5.41
CA LEU A 13 11.70 14.60 -5.61
C LEU A 13 11.88 13.39 -6.54
N LEU A 14 10.97 12.42 -6.49
CA LEU A 14 11.00 11.23 -7.34
C LEU A 14 10.65 11.58 -8.80
N LEU A 15 9.68 12.47 -9.01
CA LEU A 15 9.38 13.06 -10.32
C LEU A 15 10.60 13.82 -10.88
N ASP A 16 11.20 14.68 -10.06
CA ASP A 16 12.41 15.43 -10.41
C ASP A 16 13.60 14.54 -10.77
N ILE A 17 13.73 13.37 -10.13
CA ILE A 17 14.76 12.37 -10.46
C ILE A 17 14.46 11.71 -11.79
N SER A 18 13.20 11.33 -12.05
CA SER A 18 12.78 10.76 -13.32
C SER A 18 13.01 11.73 -14.49
N GLU A 19 12.69 13.01 -14.31
CA GLU A 19 12.96 14.05 -15.30
C GLU A 19 14.47 14.21 -15.54
N SER A 20 15.28 14.29 -14.48
CA SER A 20 16.73 14.38 -14.65
C SER A 20 17.35 13.15 -15.33
N LEU A 21 16.81 11.95 -15.10
CA LEU A 21 17.22 10.74 -15.84
C LEU A 21 16.88 10.84 -17.33
N LEU A 22 15.70 11.36 -17.65
CA LEU A 22 15.28 11.58 -19.04
C LEU A 22 16.17 12.62 -19.73
N GLU A 23 16.44 13.76 -19.07
CA GLU A 23 17.33 14.80 -19.58
C GLU A 23 18.75 14.28 -19.84
N ILE A 24 19.30 13.48 -18.92
CA ILE A 24 20.60 12.82 -19.11
C ILE A 24 20.54 11.87 -20.31
N GLY A 25 19.48 11.08 -20.44
CA GLY A 25 19.29 10.19 -21.58
C GLY A 25 19.28 10.93 -22.92
N VAL A 26 18.60 12.07 -23.00
CA VAL A 26 18.59 12.93 -24.19
C VAL A 26 19.97 13.53 -24.47
N THR A 27 20.67 14.00 -23.43
CA THR A 27 22.01 14.60 -23.57
C THR A 27 23.07 13.58 -24.00
N VAL A 28 22.94 12.32 -23.55
CA VAL A 28 23.79 11.21 -24.01
C VAL A 28 23.47 10.83 -25.46
N TYR A 29 22.20 10.90 -25.86
CA TYR A 29 21.78 10.59 -27.22
C TYR A 29 22.30 11.61 -28.24
N ASP A 30 22.27 12.90 -27.91
CA ASP A 30 22.81 14.00 -28.73
C ASP A 30 24.16 14.49 -28.19
N TYR A 31 25.09 13.55 -27.98
CA TYR A 31 26.37 13.87 -27.37
C TYR A 31 27.25 14.72 -28.30
N GLN A 32 27.69 15.87 -27.78
CA GLN A 32 28.69 16.73 -28.37
C GLN A 32 29.85 16.90 -27.39
N PRO A 33 31.10 17.07 -27.86
CA PRO A 33 32.27 17.24 -26.97
C PRO A 33 32.18 18.48 -26.06
N GLU A 34 31.41 19.51 -26.45
CA GLU A 34 31.13 20.67 -25.59
C GLU A 34 30.11 20.36 -24.46
N SER A 35 29.34 19.28 -24.61
CA SER A 35 28.29 18.84 -23.68
C SER A 35 28.83 17.93 -22.56
N GLU A 36 30.12 17.58 -22.57
CA GLU A 36 30.75 16.74 -21.54
C GLU A 36 30.65 17.37 -20.14
N ILE A 37 30.97 18.67 -20.03
CA ILE A 37 30.88 19.43 -18.77
C ILE A 37 29.43 19.46 -18.26
N LEU A 38 28.47 19.66 -19.18
CA LEU A 38 27.05 19.69 -18.86
C LEU A 38 26.56 18.32 -18.37
N LEU A 39 27.00 17.22 -18.98
CA LEU A 39 26.68 15.86 -18.53
C LEU A 39 27.19 15.59 -17.12
N HIS A 40 28.43 15.96 -16.82
CA HIS A 40 28.98 15.80 -15.47
C HIS A 40 28.18 16.58 -14.43
N GLU A 41 27.81 17.83 -14.72
CA GLU A 41 26.98 18.64 -13.82
C GLU A 41 25.60 18.00 -13.57
N ARG A 42 24.98 17.44 -14.62
CA ARG A 42 23.67 16.76 -14.51
C ARG A 42 23.75 15.48 -13.69
N VAL A 43 24.79 14.69 -13.88
CA VAL A 43 25.05 13.47 -13.08
C VAL A 43 25.29 13.85 -11.61
N ASP A 44 26.09 14.88 -11.33
CA ASP A 44 26.31 15.35 -9.96
C ASP A 44 25.02 15.87 -9.31
N LYS A 45 24.17 16.56 -10.08
CA LYS A 45 22.85 16.99 -9.62
C LYS A 45 21.94 15.80 -9.31
N LEU A 46 21.98 14.75 -10.13
CA LEU A 46 21.26 13.51 -9.89
C LEU A 46 21.72 12.82 -8.60
N PHE A 47 23.04 12.72 -8.38
CA PHE A 47 23.60 12.17 -7.13
C PHE A 47 23.14 12.94 -5.90
N LYS A 48 23.13 14.29 -5.96
CA LYS A 48 22.61 15.13 -4.88
C LYS A 48 21.14 14.84 -4.60
N LYS A 49 20.31 14.72 -5.65
CA LYS A 49 18.88 14.37 -5.53
C LYS A 49 18.67 12.99 -4.87
N PHE A 50 19.44 11.96 -5.26
CA PHE A 50 19.40 10.65 -4.61
C PHE A 50 19.82 10.69 -3.14
N SER A 51 20.84 11.47 -2.80
CA SER A 51 21.27 11.64 -1.41
C SER A 51 20.20 12.35 -0.56
N SER A 52 19.50 13.33 -1.14
CA SER A 52 18.35 13.97 -0.50
C SER A 52 17.19 12.99 -0.32
N LEU A 53 16.90 12.15 -1.32
CA LEU A 53 15.85 11.14 -1.25
C LEU A 53 16.11 10.13 -0.13
N ASN A 54 17.35 9.66 0.01
CA ASN A 54 17.74 8.72 1.08
C ASN A 54 17.68 9.35 2.48
N SER A 55 17.82 10.67 2.59
CA SER A 55 17.63 11.36 3.86
C SER A 55 16.15 11.48 4.20
N LEU A 56 15.33 11.84 3.20
CA LEU A 56 13.89 12.04 3.37
C LEU A 56 13.13 10.73 3.57
N SER A 57 13.62 9.62 3.01
CA SER A 57 13.02 8.29 3.19
C SER A 57 13.09 7.81 4.65
N LYS A 58 14.12 8.22 5.41
CA LYS A 58 14.26 7.88 6.84
C LYS A 58 13.19 8.53 7.70
N ASP A 59 12.68 9.69 7.28
CA ASP A 59 11.60 10.40 7.96
C ASP A 59 10.22 9.78 7.66
N LEU A 60 10.14 8.92 6.64
CA LEU A 60 8.90 8.29 6.20
C LEU A 60 8.75 6.88 6.80
N SER A 61 8.31 6.81 8.06
CA SER A 61 7.95 5.53 8.69
C SER A 61 6.52 5.12 8.29
N LEU A 62 6.40 4.40 7.17
CA LEU A 62 5.14 3.77 6.75
C LEU A 62 5.33 2.25 6.64
N PRO A 63 4.58 1.43 7.39
CA PRO A 63 4.56 0.00 7.15
C PRO A 63 3.84 -0.30 5.83
N ILE A 64 4.55 -0.91 4.89
CA ILE A 64 4.01 -1.36 3.61
C ILE A 64 3.89 -2.89 3.68
N PRO A 65 2.69 -3.48 3.45
CA PRO A 65 2.54 -4.93 3.38
C PRO A 65 3.39 -5.54 2.26
N ILE A 66 3.98 -6.71 2.50
CA ILE A 66 4.78 -7.43 1.49
C ILE A 66 3.97 -7.73 0.23
N ASP A 67 2.67 -7.99 0.38
CA ASP A 67 1.79 -8.29 -0.75
C ASP A 67 1.65 -7.10 -1.70
N VAL A 68 1.70 -5.87 -1.17
CA VAL A 68 1.71 -4.64 -1.98
C VAL A 68 3.04 -4.49 -2.72
N LEU A 69 4.15 -4.94 -2.13
CA LEU A 69 5.44 -4.97 -2.81
C LEU A 69 5.43 -5.95 -3.99
N ASN A 70 4.86 -7.15 -3.79
CA ASN A 70 4.70 -8.13 -4.87
C ASN A 70 3.84 -7.58 -6.03
N CYS A 71 2.82 -6.77 -5.74
CA CYS A 71 2.03 -6.12 -6.78
C CYS A 71 2.89 -5.22 -7.69
N VAL A 72 3.86 -4.50 -7.11
CA VAL A 72 4.78 -3.66 -7.89
C VAL A 72 5.72 -4.51 -8.74
N GLU A 73 6.20 -5.64 -8.21
CA GLU A 73 7.06 -6.57 -8.96
C GLU A 73 6.32 -7.24 -10.14
N GLU A 74 5.05 -7.59 -9.94
CA GLU A 74 4.21 -8.23 -10.96
C GLU A 74 3.53 -7.23 -11.92
N ASN A 75 3.79 -5.92 -11.75
CA ASN A 75 3.18 -4.85 -12.54
C ASN A 75 1.63 -4.83 -12.43
N ILE A 76 1.12 -5.20 -11.25
CA ILE A 76 -0.29 -5.16 -10.89
C ILE A 76 -0.56 -3.88 -10.10
N SER A 77 -1.69 -3.22 -10.39
CA SER A 77 -2.08 -2.05 -9.61
C SER A 77 -2.32 -2.41 -8.13
N PRO A 78 -1.65 -1.74 -7.18
CA PRO A 78 -1.90 -1.91 -5.75
C PRO A 78 -3.35 -1.68 -5.33
N ASP A 79 -4.11 -0.90 -6.11
CA ASP A 79 -5.53 -0.63 -5.84
C ASP A 79 -6.39 -1.88 -6.00
N LEU A 80 -6.02 -2.76 -6.93
CA LEU A 80 -6.71 -4.03 -7.12
C LEU A 80 -6.51 -4.94 -5.90
N TYR A 81 -5.28 -5.00 -5.37
CA TYR A 81 -4.99 -5.72 -4.13
C TYR A 81 -5.82 -5.18 -2.96
N ASN A 82 -5.88 -3.86 -2.79
CA ASN A 82 -6.67 -3.23 -1.74
C ASN A 82 -8.15 -3.60 -1.87
N LYS A 83 -8.70 -3.52 -3.08
CA LYS A 83 -10.09 -3.90 -3.36
C LYS A 83 -10.36 -5.35 -2.96
N ASP A 84 -9.56 -6.29 -3.45
CA ASP A 84 -9.77 -7.71 -3.15
C ASP A 84 -9.60 -8.00 -1.65
N PHE A 85 -8.67 -7.32 -0.99
CA PHE A 85 -8.48 -7.42 0.46
C PHE A 85 -9.73 -6.93 1.22
N PHE A 86 -10.29 -5.78 0.85
CA PHE A 86 -11.52 -5.27 1.46
C PHE A 86 -12.72 -6.19 1.21
N GLU A 87 -12.85 -6.73 0.00
CA GLU A 87 -13.92 -7.67 -0.33
C GLU A 87 -13.82 -8.97 0.48
N ARG A 88 -12.61 -9.53 0.60
CA ARG A 88 -12.33 -10.70 1.46
C ARG A 88 -12.64 -10.41 2.92
N LEU A 89 -12.19 -9.27 3.43
CA LEU A 89 -12.44 -8.86 4.82
C LEU A 89 -13.94 -8.69 5.10
N ALA A 90 -14.68 -8.09 4.17
CA ALA A 90 -16.13 -7.93 4.29
C ALA A 90 -16.86 -9.28 4.29
N ALA A 91 -16.50 -10.18 3.39
CA ALA A 91 -17.06 -11.53 3.31
C ALA A 91 -16.78 -12.34 4.59
N GLU A 92 -15.54 -12.29 5.08
CA GLU A 92 -15.13 -13.00 6.30
C GLU A 92 -15.82 -12.44 7.54
N ASN A 93 -15.96 -11.12 7.65
CA ASN A 93 -16.71 -10.48 8.72
C ASN A 93 -18.19 -10.90 8.71
N GLN A 94 -18.84 -10.87 7.55
CA GLN A 94 -20.23 -11.31 7.41
C GLN A 94 -20.38 -12.80 7.78
N PHE A 95 -19.46 -13.64 7.32
CA PHE A 95 -19.46 -15.07 7.62
C PHE A 95 -19.27 -15.35 9.12
N SER A 96 -18.31 -14.66 9.75
CA SER A 96 -18.04 -14.76 11.19
C SER A 96 -19.25 -14.29 12.01
N ASN A 97 -19.85 -13.15 11.64
CA ASN A 97 -21.08 -12.67 12.26
C ASN A 97 -22.23 -13.67 12.12
N GLY A 98 -22.40 -14.27 10.94
CA GLY A 98 -23.38 -15.32 10.67
C GLY A 98 -23.20 -16.54 11.59
N LYS A 99 -21.96 -17.00 11.78
CA LYS A 99 -21.63 -18.08 12.73
C LYS A 99 -21.98 -17.70 14.16
N CYS A 100 -21.59 -16.52 14.62
CA CYS A 100 -21.91 -16.03 15.96
C CYS A 100 -23.43 -16.00 16.19
N ARG A 101 -24.19 -15.46 15.22
CA ARG A 101 -25.66 -15.43 15.28
C ARG A 101 -26.28 -16.83 15.33
N ALA A 102 -25.78 -17.76 14.52
CA ALA A 102 -26.27 -19.14 14.53
C ALA A 102 -26.01 -19.83 15.87
N VAL A 103 -24.83 -19.64 16.47
CA VAL A 103 -24.50 -20.17 17.80
C VAL A 103 -25.38 -19.55 18.88
N SER A 104 -25.60 -18.23 18.85
CA SER A 104 -26.50 -17.56 19.78
C SER A 104 -27.94 -18.06 19.66
N ALA A 105 -28.43 -18.26 18.43
CA ALA A 105 -29.77 -18.79 18.17
C ALA A 105 -29.93 -20.24 18.63
N LEU A 106 -28.90 -21.08 18.44
CA LEU A 106 -28.89 -22.44 18.96
C LEU A 106 -28.92 -22.44 20.49
N SER A 107 -28.09 -21.61 21.12
CA SER A 107 -28.02 -21.50 22.57
C SER A 107 -29.36 -21.03 23.18
N SER A 108 -30.05 -20.08 22.55
CA SER A 108 -31.38 -19.64 23.00
C SER A 108 -32.45 -20.70 22.78
N ALA A 109 -32.40 -21.45 21.68
CA ALA A 109 -33.32 -22.57 21.42
C ALA A 109 -33.15 -23.70 22.44
N ILE A 110 -31.91 -24.09 22.75
CA ILE A 110 -31.59 -25.09 23.77
C ILE A 110 -32.07 -24.61 25.15
N ARG A 111 -31.77 -23.36 25.54
CA ARG A 111 -32.28 -22.79 26.80
C ARG A 111 -33.80 -22.83 26.87
N LYS A 112 -34.50 -22.47 25.79
CA LYS A 112 -35.96 -22.53 25.74
C LYS A 112 -36.49 -23.95 25.95
N GLN A 113 -35.84 -24.95 25.38
CA GLN A 113 -36.23 -26.35 25.59
C GLN A 113 -35.92 -26.87 27.00
N LEU A 114 -34.89 -26.34 27.65
CA LEU A 114 -34.54 -26.67 29.03
C LEU A 114 -35.40 -25.93 30.07
N ASP A 115 -35.83 -24.71 29.77
CA ASP A 115 -36.76 -23.90 30.59
C ASP A 115 -38.23 -24.33 30.42
N LEU A 116 -38.53 -25.17 29.42
CA LEU A 116 -39.84 -25.82 29.29
C LEU A 116 -39.91 -26.98 30.30
N PRO A 117 -40.80 -26.94 31.32
CA PRO A 117 -40.95 -28.03 32.25
C PRO A 117 -41.41 -29.29 31.51
N SER A 118 -40.65 -30.37 31.68
CA SER A 118 -41.08 -31.72 31.29
C SER A 118 -42.34 -32.12 32.07
N SER A 119 -43.40 -32.53 31.32
CA SER A 119 -44.49 -33.50 31.67
C SER A 119 -45.93 -32.92 31.72
N PRO A 120 -47.02 -33.73 31.58
CA PRO A 120 -47.56 -34.56 30.46
C PRO A 120 -49.06 -34.14 30.12
N PRO A 121 -49.86 -34.70 29.15
CA PRO A 121 -50.59 -36.01 29.23
C PRO A 121 -50.93 -36.60 27.79
N PRO A 122 -51.82 -37.59 27.53
CA PRO A 122 -53.05 -38.06 28.21
C PRO A 122 -52.86 -39.24 29.18
#